data_AF-H9F0I1-F1
#
_entry.id   AF-H9F0I1-F1
#
_cell.length_a   1.000
_cell.length_b   1.000
_cell.length_c   1.000
_cell.angle_alpha   90.00
_cell.angle_beta   90.00
_cell.angle_gamma   90.00
#
_symmetry.space_group_name_H-M   'P 1'
#
loop_
_entity.id
_entity.type
_entity.pdbx_description
1 polymer ?
#
loop_
_entity_poly.entity_id
_entity_poly.type
_entity_poly.pdbx_seq_one_letter_code
_entity_poly.pdbx_strand_id
1 'polypeptide(L)'
;MDPRGTKRGAEKTEVAEPRNKLPRPAPSLPTDPALYSGPFPFYRRPSELGCFSLDAQRQYHGDARALRYYSPPPTNGPGPNFDLRDGYPDRYQPRDEEVQERLDHLLCWLLEHRGRLEGGPGWLAEAIVTWRGHLTKLLTTPYERQEGWQLAASRFQGTLYLSEVETPKARAQRLARPPLLRELMYMGYKFEQYMCA
;
A
#
# COMPACT_ATOMS: atom_id res chain seq x y z
N MET A 1 -73.79 19.74 41.84
CA MET A 1 -74.12 20.91 41.02
C MET A 1 -72.82 21.47 40.48
N ASP A 2 -72.59 21.32 39.17
CA ASP A 2 -71.42 21.90 38.47
C ASP A 2 -71.45 23.43 38.52
N PRO A 3 -70.30 24.10 38.35
CA PRO A 3 -70.08 24.69 37.03
C PRO A 3 -68.62 24.69 36.51
N ARG A 4 -68.48 24.26 35.25
CA ARG A 4 -67.74 24.83 34.11
C ARG A 4 -66.50 25.70 34.41
N GLY A 5 -65.35 25.26 33.88
CA GLY A 5 -64.12 26.04 33.76
C GLY A 5 -63.29 25.68 32.52
N THR A 6 -63.65 26.29 31.38
CA THR A 6 -62.80 26.86 30.31
C THR A 6 -61.53 26.14 29.83
N LYS A 7 -61.56 25.75 28.54
CA LYS A 7 -60.43 25.44 27.66
C LYS A 7 -59.34 26.52 27.75
N ARG A 8 -58.09 26.14 28.04
CA ARG A 8 -56.90 26.90 27.65
C ARG A 8 -56.10 26.06 26.66
N GLY A 9 -55.81 26.66 25.50
CA GLY A 9 -55.07 26.05 24.42
C GLY A 9 -53.66 25.67 24.85
N ALA A 10 -53.24 24.48 24.44
CA ALA A 10 -51.84 24.10 24.52
C ALA A 10 -51.06 24.97 23.53
N GLU A 11 -50.19 25.84 24.05
CA GLU A 11 -49.13 26.47 23.30
C GLU A 11 -48.33 25.37 22.57
N LYS A 12 -48.30 25.46 21.24
CA LYS A 12 -47.32 24.71 20.45
C LYS A 12 -45.95 25.27 20.80
N THR A 13 -45.22 24.57 21.66
CA THR A 13 -43.78 24.77 21.79
C THR A 13 -43.17 24.39 20.45
N GLU A 14 -42.76 25.39 19.65
CA GLU A 14 -41.89 25.17 18.51
C GLU A 14 -40.57 24.59 19.05
N VAL A 15 -40.44 23.27 18.93
CA VAL A 15 -39.16 22.59 19.06
C VAL A 15 -38.35 23.02 17.86
N ALA A 16 -37.50 24.03 18.06
CA ALA A 16 -36.52 24.43 17.07
C ALA A 16 -35.69 23.20 16.70
N GLU A 17 -35.84 22.72 15.47
CA GLU A 17 -35.04 21.64 14.91
C GLU A 17 -33.55 21.96 15.11
N PRO A 18 -32.72 20.98 15.49
CA PRO A 18 -31.29 21.21 15.61
C PRO A 18 -30.79 21.63 14.23
N ARG A 19 -30.33 22.90 14.13
CA ARG A 19 -29.66 23.45 12.95
C ARG A 19 -28.71 22.40 12.40
N ASN A 20 -29.09 21.83 11.25
CA ASN A 20 -28.27 20.94 10.44
C ASN A 20 -26.89 21.60 10.31
N LYS A 21 -25.91 21.13 11.09
CA LYS A 21 -24.52 21.52 10.90
C LYS A 21 -24.12 20.85 9.60
N LEU A 22 -24.16 21.62 8.50
CA LEU A 22 -23.58 21.21 7.22
C LEU A 22 -22.18 20.63 7.52
N PRO A 23 -21.87 19.41 7.05
CA PRO A 23 -20.56 18.81 7.29
C PRO A 23 -19.51 19.79 6.77
N ARG A 24 -18.62 20.27 7.66
CA ARG A 24 -17.46 21.02 7.18
C ARG A 24 -16.70 20.10 6.23
N PRO A 25 -16.34 20.56 5.02
CA PRO A 25 -15.53 19.75 4.13
C PRO A 25 -14.26 19.33 4.87
N ALA A 26 -13.95 18.04 4.81
CA ALA A 26 -12.74 17.52 5.40
C ALA A 26 -11.53 18.26 4.78
N PRO A 27 -10.49 18.58 5.57
CA PRO A 27 -9.26 19.12 5.02
C PRO A 27 -8.73 18.22 3.89
N SER A 28 -8.26 18.82 2.80
CA SER A 28 -7.70 18.13 1.64
C SER A 28 -6.27 18.57 1.37
N LEU A 29 -5.49 17.70 0.72
CA LEU A 29 -4.13 17.97 0.26
C LEU A 29 -4.13 18.03 -1.28
N PRO A 30 -3.86 19.19 -1.91
CA PRO A 30 -3.82 19.29 -3.36
C PRO A 30 -2.59 18.56 -3.93
N THR A 31 -2.68 18.06 -5.16
CA THR A 31 -1.62 17.25 -5.78
C THR A 31 -1.06 17.84 -7.07
N ASP A 32 -1.42 19.09 -7.40
CA ASP A 32 -0.91 19.75 -8.61
C ASP A 32 0.64 19.89 -8.56
N PRO A 33 1.38 19.39 -9.57
CA PRO A 33 2.84 19.54 -9.64
C PRO A 33 3.34 20.96 -9.43
N ALA A 34 2.58 21.98 -9.85
CA ALA A 34 2.98 23.38 -9.72
C ALA A 34 3.20 23.79 -8.25
N LEU A 35 2.45 23.19 -7.32
CA LEU A 35 2.55 23.44 -5.87
C LEU A 35 3.81 22.86 -5.24
N TYR A 36 4.49 21.93 -5.92
CA TYR A 36 5.65 21.20 -5.42
C TYR A 36 6.92 21.43 -6.27
N SER A 37 6.97 22.55 -6.99
CA SER A 37 8.05 22.93 -7.91
C SER A 37 9.29 23.55 -7.24
N GLY A 38 9.41 23.44 -5.91
CA GLY A 38 10.54 23.95 -5.15
C GLY A 38 11.83 23.13 -5.34
N PRO A 39 12.91 23.50 -4.62
CA PRO A 39 14.15 22.73 -4.61
C PRO A 39 13.94 21.29 -4.15
N PHE A 40 14.82 20.38 -4.59
CA PHE A 40 14.76 18.99 -4.15
C PHE A 40 14.90 18.90 -2.63
N PRO A 41 13.98 18.21 -1.93
CA PRO A 41 14.00 18.15 -0.47
C PRO A 41 15.16 17.29 0.03
N PHE A 42 15.46 17.40 1.32
CA PHE A 42 16.39 16.46 1.95
C PHE A 42 15.81 15.04 1.90
N TYR A 43 16.61 14.12 1.35
CA TYR A 43 16.32 12.68 1.37
C TYR A 43 17.54 11.93 1.89
N ARG A 44 17.44 11.38 3.10
CA ARG A 44 18.54 10.64 3.74
C ARG A 44 18.91 9.43 2.88
N ARG A 45 20.22 9.18 2.70
CA ARG A 45 20.71 7.96 2.07
C ARG A 45 20.15 6.72 2.80
N PRO A 46 19.38 5.84 2.14
CA PRO A 46 18.84 4.64 2.77
C PRO A 46 19.95 3.75 3.33
N SER A 47 19.67 3.07 4.43
CA SER A 47 20.54 2.06 5.04
C SER A 47 19.69 0.83 5.31
N GLU A 48 20.19 -0.34 4.94
CA GLU A 48 19.49 -1.60 5.16
C GLU A 48 19.63 -2.00 6.64
N LEU A 49 18.49 -2.22 7.31
CA LEU A 49 18.46 -2.66 8.71
C LEU A 49 18.42 -4.19 8.85
N GLY A 50 18.07 -4.89 7.77
CA GLY A 50 17.93 -6.34 7.70
C GLY A 50 17.05 -6.75 6.53
N CYS A 51 16.76 -8.05 6.44
CA CYS A 51 15.94 -8.64 5.38
C CYS A 51 15.09 -9.80 5.90
N PHE A 52 14.17 -10.26 5.06
CA PHE A 52 13.44 -11.52 5.22
C PHE A 52 13.07 -12.07 3.84
N SER A 53 12.70 -13.34 3.82
CA SER A 53 12.33 -14.09 2.62
C SER A 53 10.93 -14.68 2.76
N LEU A 54 10.25 -14.84 1.63
CA LEU A 54 9.01 -15.59 1.52
C LEU A 54 9.26 -16.76 0.58
N ASP A 55 9.01 -17.99 1.06
CA ASP A 55 9.23 -19.20 0.26
C ASP A 55 8.09 -19.45 -0.75
N ALA A 56 8.19 -20.56 -1.47
CA ALA A 56 7.20 -20.96 -2.47
C ALA A 56 5.79 -21.20 -1.88
N GLN A 57 5.68 -21.45 -0.56
CA GLN A 57 4.44 -21.61 0.19
C GLN A 57 4.03 -20.31 0.91
N ARG A 58 4.68 -19.18 0.57
CA ARG A 58 4.46 -17.86 1.15
C ARG A 58 4.74 -17.78 2.66
N GLN A 59 5.59 -18.66 3.19
CA GLN A 59 5.98 -18.64 4.60
C GLN A 59 7.12 -17.67 4.85
N TYR A 60 7.06 -16.98 5.99
CA TYR A 60 8.06 -16.02 6.45
C TYR A 60 9.33 -16.72 6.96
N HIS A 61 10.49 -16.25 6.50
CA HIS A 61 11.79 -16.63 7.01
C HIS A 61 12.64 -15.37 7.25
N GLY A 62 13.16 -15.18 8.45
CA GLY A 62 14.01 -14.04 8.84
C GLY A 62 15.44 -14.12 8.30
N ASP A 63 15.61 -14.44 7.01
CA ASP A 63 16.90 -14.56 6.33
C ASP A 63 16.80 -14.19 4.84
N ALA A 64 17.92 -14.31 4.13
CA ALA A 64 18.05 -13.98 2.71
C ALA A 64 17.90 -15.19 1.77
N ARG A 65 17.25 -16.29 2.16
CA ARG A 65 17.17 -17.51 1.32
C ARG A 65 16.49 -17.33 -0.04
N ALA A 66 15.64 -16.31 -0.19
CA ALA A 66 14.99 -15.99 -1.46
C ALA A 66 15.78 -14.96 -2.30
N LEU A 67 16.92 -14.47 -1.80
CA LEU A 67 17.82 -13.60 -2.55
C LEU A 67 18.41 -14.38 -3.73
N ARG A 68 18.36 -13.76 -4.91
CA ARG A 68 19.03 -14.27 -6.11
C ARG A 68 20.16 -13.33 -6.51
N TYR A 69 21.09 -13.83 -7.30
CA TYR A 69 22.26 -13.08 -7.75
C TYR A 69 22.11 -12.72 -9.22
N TYR A 70 22.42 -11.47 -9.56
CA TYR A 70 22.42 -11.01 -10.94
C TYR A 70 23.45 -11.80 -11.76
N SER A 71 22.98 -12.50 -12.79
CA SER A 71 23.77 -13.37 -13.66
C SER A 71 23.38 -13.11 -15.12
N PRO A 72 23.90 -12.02 -15.74
CA PRO A 72 23.60 -11.69 -17.12
C PRO A 72 24.25 -12.68 -18.10
N PRO A 73 23.84 -12.67 -19.39
CA PRO A 73 24.54 -13.41 -20.44
C PRO A 73 26.06 -13.13 -20.45
N PRO A 74 26.91 -14.13 -20.73
CA PRO A 74 28.34 -13.94 -20.85
C PRO A 74 28.69 -12.86 -21.87
N THR A 75 29.65 -11.99 -21.54
CA THR A 75 30.02 -10.83 -22.39
C THR A 75 30.44 -11.21 -23.81
N ASN A 76 31.08 -12.37 -23.97
CA ASN A 76 31.56 -12.88 -25.27
C ASN A 76 30.62 -13.93 -25.87
N GLY A 77 29.40 -14.09 -25.34
CA GLY A 77 28.39 -15.01 -25.84
C GLY A 77 27.49 -14.39 -26.91
N PRO A 78 26.55 -15.18 -27.47
CA PRO A 78 25.47 -14.62 -28.25
C PRO A 78 24.65 -13.63 -27.41
N GLY A 79 24.05 -12.63 -28.07
CA GLY A 79 23.12 -11.70 -27.41
C GLY A 79 21.94 -12.42 -26.76
N PRO A 80 21.22 -11.76 -25.83
CA PRO A 80 20.08 -12.37 -25.15
C PRO A 80 18.99 -12.76 -26.16
N ASN A 81 18.55 -14.01 -26.11
CA ASN A 81 17.42 -14.52 -26.88
C ASN A 81 16.47 -15.29 -25.94
N PHE A 82 15.92 -14.58 -24.97
CA PHE A 82 15.08 -15.16 -23.93
C PHE A 82 13.65 -15.36 -24.43
N ASP A 83 13.15 -16.59 -24.37
CA ASP A 83 11.74 -16.87 -24.59
C ASP A 83 10.95 -16.62 -23.30
N LEU A 84 10.37 -15.43 -23.18
CA LEU A 84 9.59 -15.04 -22.01
C LEU A 84 8.25 -15.78 -21.89
N ARG A 85 7.83 -16.53 -22.92
CA ARG A 85 6.60 -17.34 -22.89
C ARG A 85 6.86 -18.77 -22.44
N ASP A 86 8.11 -19.22 -22.46
CA ASP A 86 8.50 -20.57 -22.07
C ASP A 86 7.93 -20.95 -20.69
N GLY A 87 7.06 -21.95 -20.65
CA GLY A 87 6.44 -22.48 -19.43
C GLY A 87 5.10 -21.86 -19.02
N TYR A 88 4.59 -20.85 -19.74
CA TYR A 88 3.25 -20.33 -19.48
C TYR A 88 2.17 -21.18 -20.20
N PRO A 89 1.06 -21.58 -19.53
CA PRO A 89 0.77 -21.41 -18.10
C PRO A 89 1.27 -22.58 -17.22
N ASP A 90 1.72 -23.69 -17.82
CA ASP A 90 1.85 -25.00 -17.15
C ASP A 90 2.84 -25.02 -15.96
N ARG A 91 3.87 -24.18 -15.97
CA ARG A 91 4.88 -24.06 -14.90
C ARG A 91 4.70 -22.80 -14.05
N TYR A 92 3.63 -22.03 -14.28
CA TYR A 92 3.39 -20.79 -13.54
C TYR A 92 2.58 -21.05 -12.27
N GLN A 93 3.15 -20.64 -11.12
CA GLN A 93 2.50 -20.68 -9.81
C GLN A 93 2.27 -19.25 -9.31
N PRO A 94 1.17 -18.58 -9.72
CA PRO A 94 0.88 -17.23 -9.27
C PRO A 94 0.56 -17.19 -7.78
N ARG A 95 0.99 -16.12 -7.09
CA ARG A 95 0.51 -15.82 -5.74
C ARG A 95 -1.00 -15.58 -5.77
N ASP A 96 -1.71 -16.08 -4.75
CA ASP A 96 -3.11 -15.72 -4.53
C ASP A 96 -3.24 -14.23 -4.15
N GLU A 97 -3.86 -13.45 -5.05
CA GLU A 97 -4.08 -12.02 -4.85
C GLU A 97 -5.34 -11.70 -4.02
N GLU A 98 -6.19 -12.67 -3.69
CA GLU A 98 -7.31 -12.45 -2.75
C GLU A 98 -6.82 -12.37 -1.29
N VAL A 99 -5.65 -12.94 -0.98
CA VAL A 99 -5.03 -12.86 0.35
C VAL A 99 -4.41 -11.48 0.56
N GLN A 100 -5.03 -10.68 1.43
CA GLN A 100 -4.57 -9.34 1.76
C GLN A 100 -3.53 -9.34 2.89
N GLU A 101 -2.26 -9.53 2.56
CA GLU A 101 -1.14 -9.60 3.54
C GLU A 101 -0.80 -8.25 4.22
N ARG A 102 -1.24 -7.13 3.63
CA ARG A 102 -1.04 -5.77 4.17
C ARG A 102 0.40 -5.55 4.65
N LEU A 103 0.62 -5.22 5.93
CA LEU A 103 1.94 -4.99 6.52
C LEU A 103 2.45 -6.21 7.30
N ASP A 104 1.76 -7.35 7.29
CA ASP A 104 1.96 -8.42 8.27
C ASP A 104 3.39 -8.95 8.30
N HIS A 105 3.99 -9.24 7.14
CA HIS A 105 5.38 -9.71 7.06
C HIS A 105 6.40 -8.66 7.54
N LEU A 106 6.13 -7.38 7.27
CA LEU A 106 6.98 -6.28 7.76
C LEU A 106 6.83 -6.09 9.28
N LEU A 107 5.61 -6.25 9.81
CA LEU A 107 5.34 -6.20 11.25
C LEU A 107 5.98 -7.39 11.97
N CYS A 108 5.97 -8.59 11.36
CA CYS A 108 6.68 -9.76 11.87
C CYS A 108 8.18 -9.44 12.03
N TRP A 109 8.82 -8.94 10.96
CA TRP A 109 10.22 -8.50 11.01
C TRP A 109 10.46 -7.44 12.09
N LEU A 110 9.62 -6.42 12.18
CA LEU A 110 9.75 -5.37 13.20
C LEU A 110 9.62 -5.90 14.62
N LEU A 111 8.70 -6.84 14.88
CA LEU A 111 8.52 -7.44 16.20
C LEU A 111 9.75 -8.23 16.66
N GLU A 112 10.38 -8.96 15.74
CA GLU A 112 11.62 -9.70 15.99
C GLU A 112 12.83 -8.78 16.23
N HIS A 113 12.85 -7.61 15.58
CA HIS A 113 14.02 -6.72 15.56
C HIS A 113 13.88 -5.46 16.41
N ARG A 114 12.73 -5.20 17.04
CA ARG A 114 12.43 -3.95 17.79
C ARG A 114 13.49 -3.54 18.82
N GLY A 115 14.17 -4.51 19.43
CA GLY A 115 15.21 -4.27 20.45
C GLY A 115 16.60 -3.98 19.88
N ARG A 116 16.78 -4.10 18.56
CA ARG A 116 18.06 -3.95 17.85
C ARG A 116 18.02 -2.83 16.81
N LEU A 117 16.92 -2.09 16.73
CA LEU A 117 16.80 -0.98 15.78
C LEU A 117 17.80 0.13 16.14
N GLU A 118 18.48 0.63 15.13
CA GLU A 118 19.33 1.82 15.23
C GLU A 118 18.49 3.09 15.44
N GLY A 119 19.13 4.20 15.84
CA GLY A 119 18.47 5.52 15.98
C GLY A 119 18.17 5.95 17.41
N GLY A 120 18.43 5.09 18.40
CA GLY A 120 18.31 5.41 19.83
C GLY A 120 16.91 5.21 20.41
N PRO A 121 16.74 5.46 21.73
CA PRO A 121 15.47 5.27 22.41
C PRO A 121 14.35 6.10 21.79
N GLY A 122 13.23 5.46 21.44
CA GLY A 122 12.05 6.15 20.91
C GLY A 122 12.07 6.45 19.40
N TRP A 123 13.14 6.11 18.67
CA TRP A 123 13.23 6.36 17.22
C TRP A 123 12.03 5.83 16.44
N LEU A 124 11.60 4.60 16.73
CA LEU A 124 10.44 3.99 16.07
C LEU A 124 9.14 4.76 16.35
N ALA A 125 8.99 5.38 17.52
CA ALA A 125 7.79 6.13 17.90
C ALA A 125 7.60 7.43 17.10
N GLU A 126 8.62 7.88 16.37
CA GLU A 126 8.55 9.03 15.46
C GLU A 126 8.60 8.62 13.98
N ALA A 127 8.78 7.33 13.71
CA ALA A 127 8.92 6.80 12.36
C ALA A 127 7.56 6.57 11.67
N ILE A 128 7.62 6.48 10.35
CA ILE A 128 6.54 6.00 9.49
C ILE A 128 6.94 4.60 9.00
N VAL A 129 6.06 3.62 9.23
CA VAL A 129 6.24 2.23 8.78
C VAL A 129 5.29 1.94 7.63
N THR A 130 5.85 1.52 6.49
CA THR A 130 5.07 1.22 5.29
C THR A 130 5.89 0.40 4.28
N TRP A 131 5.23 -0.14 3.26
CA TRP A 131 5.91 -0.71 2.10
C TRP A 131 6.41 0.36 1.14
N ARG A 132 7.56 0.10 0.51
CA ARG A 132 8.13 0.96 -0.55
C ARG A 132 7.13 1.26 -1.66
N GLY A 133 6.32 0.28 -2.07
CA GLY A 133 5.31 0.45 -3.11
C GLY A 133 4.25 1.52 -2.79
N HIS A 134 3.90 1.72 -1.52
CA HIS A 134 2.98 2.78 -1.10
C HIS A 134 3.62 4.16 -1.26
N LEU A 135 4.89 4.31 -0.89
CA LEU A 135 5.63 5.56 -1.09
C LEU A 135 5.77 5.89 -2.57
N THR A 136 6.04 4.90 -3.43
CA THR A 136 6.10 5.11 -4.89
C THR A 136 4.80 5.74 -5.41
N LYS A 137 3.63 5.29 -4.96
CA LYS A 137 2.34 5.90 -5.32
C LYS A 137 2.23 7.35 -4.87
N LEU A 138 2.68 7.68 -3.66
CA LEU A 138 2.74 9.08 -3.20
C LEU A 138 3.65 9.93 -4.09
N LEU A 139 4.84 9.42 -4.43
CA LEU A 139 5.82 10.13 -5.26
C LEU A 139 5.30 10.38 -6.69
N THR A 140 4.54 9.45 -7.26
CA THR A 140 4.00 9.58 -8.63
C THR A 140 2.66 10.30 -8.69
N THR A 141 1.99 10.52 -7.55
CA THR A 141 0.65 11.12 -7.46
C THR A 141 0.48 12.43 -8.24
N PRO A 142 1.44 13.38 -8.23
CA PRO A 142 1.26 14.62 -8.98
C PRO A 142 1.13 14.43 -10.50
N TYR A 143 1.59 13.31 -11.03
CA TYR A 143 1.60 13.01 -12.47
C TYR A 143 0.67 11.86 -12.86
N GLU A 144 0.15 11.12 -11.89
CA GLU A 144 -0.76 10.00 -12.11
C GLU A 144 -2.14 10.49 -12.58
N ARG A 145 -2.69 9.86 -13.63
CA ARG A 145 -3.96 10.27 -14.26
C ARG A 145 -4.91 9.11 -14.53
N GLN A 146 -4.47 7.87 -14.33
CA GLN A 146 -5.19 6.64 -14.67
C GLN A 146 -5.68 5.92 -13.41
N GLU A 147 -4.81 5.80 -12.41
CA GLU A 147 -5.01 4.94 -11.24
C GLU A 147 -4.96 5.73 -9.92
N GLY A 148 -6.10 5.78 -9.24
CA GLY A 148 -6.18 6.29 -7.86
C GLY A 148 -5.81 5.22 -6.83
N TRP A 149 -5.54 5.65 -5.60
CA TRP A 149 -5.14 4.77 -4.49
C TRP A 149 -5.85 5.14 -3.19
N GLN A 150 -5.85 4.22 -2.23
CA GLN A 150 -6.34 4.43 -0.86
C GLN A 150 -5.29 3.94 0.14
N LEU A 151 -4.98 4.76 1.15
CA LEU A 151 -4.07 4.42 2.24
C LEU A 151 -4.80 4.50 3.58
N ALA A 152 -4.86 3.38 4.30
CA ALA A 152 -5.26 3.36 5.70
C ALA A 152 -4.07 3.81 6.55
N ALA A 153 -4.29 4.78 7.42
CA ALA A 153 -3.30 5.28 8.36
C ALA A 153 -3.72 4.95 9.80
N SER A 154 -2.80 4.41 10.59
CA SER A 154 -3.04 4.12 12.01
C SER A 154 -1.83 4.50 12.83
N ARG A 155 -2.05 5.26 13.91
CA ARG A 155 -0.98 5.61 14.86
C ARG A 155 -1.02 4.67 16.04
N PHE A 156 0.09 4.00 16.32
CA PHE A 156 0.20 3.06 17.44
C PHE A 156 1.57 3.22 18.12
N GLN A 157 1.56 3.47 19.43
CA GLN A 157 2.76 3.75 20.23
C GLN A 157 3.68 4.83 19.63
N GLY A 158 3.06 5.87 19.06
CA GLY A 158 3.75 6.98 18.40
C GLY A 158 4.01 6.75 16.90
N THR A 159 4.34 5.52 16.50
CA THR A 159 4.63 5.15 15.11
C THR A 159 3.40 5.31 14.22
N LEU A 160 3.56 5.88 13.03
CA LEU A 160 2.51 5.96 12.02
C LEU A 160 2.65 4.81 11.02
N TYR A 161 1.63 3.96 10.92
CA TYR A 161 1.59 2.86 9.96
C TYR A 161 0.71 3.25 8.78
N LEU A 162 1.23 3.09 7.56
CA LEU A 162 0.48 3.31 6.32
C LEU A 162 0.35 1.99 5.55
N SER A 163 -0.89 1.54 5.33
CA SER A 163 -1.20 0.31 4.58
C SER A 163 -2.14 0.63 3.44
N GLU A 164 -1.83 0.18 2.22
CA GLU A 164 -2.76 0.32 1.11
C GLU A 164 -4.04 -0.49 1.30
N VAL A 165 -5.12 0.06 0.78
CA VAL A 165 -6.43 -0.55 0.64
C VAL A 165 -6.73 -0.63 -0.86
N GLU A 166 -7.09 -1.83 -1.33
CA GLU A 166 -7.50 -2.02 -2.72
C GLU A 166 -8.78 -1.22 -3.00
N THR A 167 -8.74 -0.33 -4.00
CA THR A 167 -9.92 0.44 -4.40
C THR A 167 -10.94 -0.44 -5.12
N PRO A 168 -12.24 -0.10 -5.11
CA PRO A 168 -13.24 -0.87 -5.86
C PRO A 168 -12.93 -0.99 -7.36
N LYS A 169 -12.38 0.08 -7.97
CA LYS A 169 -11.95 0.09 -9.37
C LYS A 169 -10.79 -0.89 -9.60
N ALA A 170 -9.75 -0.85 -8.75
CA ALA A 170 -8.61 -1.74 -8.85
C ALA A 170 -9.01 -3.21 -8.68
N ARG A 171 -9.89 -3.51 -7.70
CA ARG A 171 -10.45 -4.86 -7.52
C ARG A 171 -11.17 -5.36 -8.77
N ALA A 172 -12.05 -4.53 -9.34
CA ALA A 172 -12.78 -4.89 -10.57
C ALA A 172 -11.83 -5.16 -11.74
N GLN A 173 -10.79 -4.32 -11.93
CA GLN A 173 -9.77 -4.51 -12.96
C GLN A 173 -8.94 -5.78 -12.75
N ARG A 174 -8.59 -6.13 -11.50
CA ARG A 174 -7.88 -7.37 -11.17
C ARG A 174 -8.71 -8.61 -11.49
N LEU A 175 -9.98 -8.62 -11.10
CA LEU A 175 -10.89 -9.73 -11.39
C LEU A 175 -11.14 -9.90 -12.89
N ALA A 176 -11.27 -8.79 -13.62
CA ALA A 176 -11.48 -8.76 -15.06
C ALA A 176 -10.17 -8.76 -15.88
N ARG A 177 -9.03 -9.12 -15.28
CA ARG A 177 -7.72 -9.01 -15.93
C ARG A 177 -7.65 -9.83 -17.23
N PRO A 178 -7.39 -9.19 -18.40
CA PRO A 178 -7.33 -9.88 -19.68
C PRO A 178 -6.22 -10.95 -19.74
N PRO A 179 -6.38 -12.02 -20.54
CA PRO A 179 -5.37 -13.08 -20.68
C PRO A 179 -3.99 -12.54 -21.07
N LEU A 180 -3.93 -11.60 -22.02
CA LEU A 180 -2.68 -10.95 -22.44
C LEU A 180 -1.97 -10.26 -21.27
N LEU A 181 -2.72 -9.58 -20.38
CA LEU A 181 -2.13 -8.90 -19.23
C LEU A 181 -1.60 -9.90 -18.19
N ARG A 182 -2.25 -11.07 -18.04
CA ARG A 182 -1.74 -12.15 -17.17
C ARG A 182 -0.43 -12.74 -17.71
N GLU A 183 -0.35 -12.93 -19.03
CA GLU A 183 0.87 -13.39 -19.69
C GLU A 183 2.00 -12.35 -19.57
N LEU A 184 1.70 -11.05 -19.74
CA LEU A 184 2.70 -9.98 -19.55
C LEU A 184 3.24 -9.94 -18.11
N MET A 185 2.40 -10.18 -17.10
CA MET A 185 2.85 -10.30 -15.72
C MET A 185 3.80 -11.50 -15.54
N TYR A 186 3.47 -12.65 -16.13
CA TYR A 186 4.35 -13.82 -16.13
C TYR A 186 5.70 -13.52 -16.78
N MET A 187 5.69 -12.89 -17.96
CA MET A 187 6.90 -12.56 -18.73
C MET A 187 7.88 -11.70 -17.90
N GLY A 188 7.38 -10.84 -17.01
CA GLY A 188 8.21 -10.10 -16.05
C GLY A 188 8.97 -11.01 -15.10
N TYR A 189 8.28 -11.93 -14.41
CA TYR A 189 8.92 -12.92 -13.53
C TYR A 189 9.83 -13.89 -14.29
N LYS A 190 9.46 -14.27 -15.52
CA LYS A 190 10.27 -15.13 -16.38
C LYS A 190 11.56 -14.45 -16.80
N PHE A 191 11.54 -13.14 -17.07
CA PHE A 191 12.76 -12.36 -17.33
C PHE A 191 13.70 -12.38 -16.12
N GLU A 192 13.18 -12.22 -14.90
CA GLU A 192 14.00 -12.34 -13.69
C GLU A 192 14.65 -13.73 -13.59
N GLN A 193 13.96 -14.80 -13.98
CA GLN A 193 14.54 -16.15 -14.02
C GLN A 193 15.72 -16.26 -14.99
N TYR A 194 15.68 -15.57 -16.14
CA TYR A 194 16.79 -15.57 -17.10
C TYR A 194 18.00 -14.74 -16.65
N MET A 195 17.79 -13.74 -15.81
CA MET A 195 18.82 -12.79 -15.39
C MET A 195 19.40 -13.08 -14.01
N CYS A 196 18.94 -14.14 -13.35
CA CYS A 196 19.32 -14.45 -11.98
C CYS A 196 19.76 -15.92 -11.82
N ALA A 197 20.73 -16.14 -10.94
CA ALA A 197 21.18 -17.45 -10.47
C ALA A 197 21.04 -17.56 -8.94
#